data_AF-A0A954F0Q1-F1
#
_entry.id   AF-A0A954F0Q1-F1
#
_cell.length_a   1.000
_cell.length_b   1.000
_cell.length_c   1.000
_cell.angle_alpha   90.00
_cell.angle_beta   90.00
_cell.angle_gamma   90.00
#
_symmetry.space_group_name_H-M   'P 1'
#
loop_
_entity.id
_entity.type
_entity.pdbx_description
1 polymer ?
#
loop_
_entity_poly.entity_id
_entity_poly.type
_entity_poly.pdbx_seq_one_letter_code
_entity_poly.pdbx_strand_id
1 'polypeptide(L)'
;MSAPESFRTASRAFRYEPDKVKGSRFIADVAPALNGEEAEAFVRTIREEFPDASHHCYAWRCGVEGKDHRANDDGEPSGSAGKPILAQIEGHELTQIVVVVTRYFGGT
;
A
#
# COMPACT_ATOMS: atom_id res chain seq x y z
N MET A 1 -0.88 -3.42 -27.76
CA MET A 1 -1.15 -4.60 -26.91
C MET A 1 -2.59 -4.44 -26.42
N SER A 2 -3.40 -5.49 -26.52
CA SER A 2 -4.77 -5.46 -26.00
C SER A 2 -4.75 -5.52 -24.48
N ALA A 3 -5.70 -4.85 -23.81
CA ALA A 3 -5.91 -5.01 -22.38
C ALA A 3 -6.15 -6.51 -22.05
N PRO A 4 -5.69 -7.00 -20.89
CA PRO A 4 -5.87 -8.40 -20.50
C PRO A 4 -7.36 -8.72 -20.31
N GLU A 5 -7.76 -9.95 -20.62
CA GLU A 5 -9.15 -10.43 -20.50
C GLU A 5 -9.65 -10.50 -19.04
N SER A 6 -8.73 -10.64 -18.08
CA SER A 6 -9.03 -10.62 -16.65
C SER A 6 -7.83 -10.10 -15.86
N PHE A 7 -8.09 -9.61 -14.64
CA PHE A 7 -7.07 -9.12 -13.71
C PHE A 7 -7.41 -9.52 -12.27
N ARG A 8 -6.42 -9.50 -11.38
CA ARG A 8 -6.61 -9.75 -9.94
C ARG A 8 -6.55 -8.45 -9.16
N THR A 9 -7.46 -8.28 -8.20
CA THR A 9 -7.51 -7.11 -7.30
C THR A 9 -8.11 -7.51 -5.95
N ALA A 10 -8.08 -6.59 -4.99
CA ALA A 10 -8.81 -6.73 -3.73
C ALA A 10 -10.33 -6.59 -3.98
N SER A 11 -11.13 -7.54 -3.51
CA SER A 11 -12.60 -7.50 -3.68
C SER A 11 -13.29 -6.44 -2.83
N ARG A 12 -12.62 -5.96 -1.77
CA ARG A 12 -13.06 -4.91 -0.85
C ARG A 12 -11.85 -4.38 -0.09
N ALA A 13 -12.04 -3.26 0.60
CA ALA A 13 -11.06 -2.80 1.58
C ALA A 13 -10.86 -3.84 2.70
N PHE A 14 -9.62 -4.00 3.13
CA PHE A 14 -9.22 -4.95 4.17
C PHE A 14 -8.05 -4.40 4.98
N ARG A 15 -8.12 -4.61 6.30
CA ARG A 15 -7.06 -4.26 7.24
C ARG A 15 -6.51 -5.51 7.90
N TYR A 16 -5.19 -5.58 7.99
CA TYR A 16 -4.49 -6.62 8.74
C TYR A 16 -3.47 -5.99 9.68
N GLU A 17 -3.49 -6.43 10.93
CA GLU A 17 -2.54 -6.02 11.96
C GLU A 17 -1.88 -7.29 12.52
N PRO A 18 -0.59 -7.55 12.23
CA PRO A 18 0.15 -8.64 12.85
C PRO A 18 0.54 -8.30 14.30
N ASP A 19 1.01 -9.32 15.04
CA ASP A 19 1.72 -9.11 16.30
C ASP A 19 2.91 -8.15 16.12
N LYS A 20 3.24 -7.41 17.19
CA LYS A 20 4.35 -6.45 17.17
C LYS A 20 5.67 -7.11 16.75
N VAL A 21 6.38 -6.45 15.85
CA VAL A 21 7.69 -6.89 15.37
C VAL A 21 8.75 -5.98 15.95
N LYS A 22 9.61 -6.54 16.81
CA LYS A 22 10.70 -5.79 17.48
C LYS A 22 10.19 -4.49 18.15
N GLY A 23 9.10 -4.60 18.91
CA GLY A 23 8.47 -3.47 19.59
C GLY A 23 7.61 -2.58 18.70
N SER A 24 7.85 -2.55 17.38
CA SER A 24 7.09 -1.74 16.43
C SER A 24 5.74 -2.38 16.11
N ARG A 25 4.72 -1.53 15.95
CA ARG A 25 3.37 -1.92 15.51
C ARG A 25 3.21 -1.56 14.04
N PHE A 26 2.61 -2.46 13.27
CA PHE A 26 2.37 -2.29 11.85
C PHE A 26 0.91 -2.58 11.54
N ILE A 27 0.30 -1.77 10.68
CA ILE A 27 -1.08 -1.94 10.21
C ILE A 27 -1.03 -1.87 8.69
N ALA A 28 -1.47 -2.93 8.02
CA ALA A 28 -1.56 -3.00 6.57
C ALA A 28 -3.01 -2.77 6.14
N ASP A 29 -3.24 -1.68 5.43
CA ASP A 29 -4.51 -1.27 4.84
C ASP A 29 -4.46 -1.48 3.33
N VAL A 30 -5.41 -2.23 2.81
CA VAL A 30 -5.50 -2.58 1.38
C VAL A 30 -6.86 -2.17 0.86
N ALA A 31 -6.91 -1.54 -0.32
CA ALA A 31 -8.16 -1.21 -0.98
C ALA A 31 -8.04 -1.33 -2.51
N PRO A 32 -9.15 -1.62 -3.22
CA PRO A 32 -9.20 -1.40 -4.66
C PRO A 32 -9.05 0.08 -4.98
N ALA A 33 -8.30 0.40 -6.03
CA ALA A 33 -8.10 1.75 -6.54
C ALA A 33 -7.89 1.70 -8.05
N LEU A 34 -8.76 2.33 -8.84
CA LEU A 34 -8.74 2.22 -10.31
C LEU A 34 -7.61 3.03 -10.95
N ASN A 35 -7.19 4.12 -10.29
CA ASN A 35 -6.22 5.10 -10.75
C ASN A 35 -5.42 5.67 -9.56
N GLY A 36 -4.37 6.44 -9.84
CA GLY A 36 -3.55 7.09 -8.81
C GLY A 36 -4.31 8.10 -7.94
N GLU A 37 -5.39 8.73 -8.43
CA GLU A 37 -6.16 9.70 -7.64
C GLU A 37 -6.94 9.02 -6.51
N GLU A 38 -7.60 7.89 -6.81
CA GLU A 38 -8.27 7.04 -5.82
C GLU A 38 -7.26 6.45 -4.81
N ALA A 39 -6.10 6.02 -5.29
CA ALA A 39 -5.03 5.51 -4.43
C ALA A 39 -4.54 6.59 -3.45
N GLU A 40 -4.26 7.80 -3.93
CA GLU A 40 -3.86 8.94 -3.08
C GLU A 40 -4.98 9.36 -2.13
N ALA A 41 -6.26 9.30 -2.56
CA ALA A 41 -7.39 9.56 -1.66
C ALA A 41 -7.42 8.56 -0.50
N PHE A 42 -7.22 7.27 -0.77
CA PHE A 42 -7.14 6.26 0.27
C PHE A 42 -5.95 6.47 1.22
N VAL A 43 -4.77 6.80 0.69
CA VAL A 43 -3.59 7.15 1.51
C VAL A 43 -3.90 8.32 2.45
N ARG A 44 -4.58 9.36 1.97
CA ARG A 44 -5.01 10.49 2.83
C ARG A 44 -5.96 10.03 3.94
N THR A 45 -6.96 9.20 3.63
CA THR A 45 -7.87 8.65 4.64
C THR A 45 -7.12 7.89 5.73
N ILE A 46 -6.15 7.05 5.38
CA ILE A 46 -5.36 6.31 6.39
C ILE A 46 -4.48 7.24 7.23
N ARG A 47 -3.91 8.29 6.64
CA ARG A 47 -3.16 9.33 7.38
C ARG A 47 -4.04 10.11 8.35
N GLU A 48 -5.28 10.42 7.96
CA GLU A 48 -6.26 11.10 8.82
C GLU A 48 -6.75 10.20 9.96
N GLU A 49 -6.87 8.88 9.71
CA GLU A 49 -7.26 7.90 10.74
C GLU A 49 -6.15 7.67 11.78
N PHE A 50 -4.88 7.68 11.36
CA PHE A 50 -3.72 7.45 12.22
C PHE A 50 -2.72 8.61 12.18
N PRO A 51 -3.12 9.82 12.62
CA PRO A 51 -2.31 11.04 12.45
C PRO A 51 -1.03 11.06 13.31
N ASP A 52 -0.94 10.15 14.29
CA ASP A 52 0.17 10.02 15.24
C ASP A 52 1.16 8.90 14.85
N ALA A 53 0.94 8.21 13.73
CA ALA A 53 1.85 7.20 13.23
C ALA A 53 3.19 7.81 12.79
N SER A 54 4.25 7.01 12.86
CA SER A 54 5.59 7.44 12.47
C SER A 54 5.73 7.53 10.95
N HIS A 55 5.16 6.56 10.24
CA HIS A 55 5.22 6.46 8.78
C HIS A 55 3.95 5.80 8.22
N HIS A 56 3.57 6.20 7.02
CA HIS A 56 2.55 5.59 6.16
C HIS A 56 3.18 5.26 4.81
N CYS A 57 4.03 4.25 4.79
CA CYS A 57 4.65 3.77 3.56
C CYS A 57 3.57 3.16 2.68
N TYR A 58 3.62 3.37 1.38
CA TYR A 58 2.58 2.86 0.49
C TYR A 58 3.10 2.46 -0.87
N ALA A 59 2.29 1.66 -1.56
CA ALA A 59 2.42 1.45 -2.99
C ALA A 59 1.05 1.23 -3.62
N TRP A 60 0.94 1.54 -4.91
CA TRP A 60 -0.20 1.15 -5.71
C TRP A 60 0.22 0.68 -7.09
N ARG A 61 -0.68 -0.07 -7.72
CA ARG A 61 -0.61 -0.44 -9.13
C ARG A 61 -2.02 -0.36 -9.69
N CYS A 62 -2.26 0.59 -10.59
CA CYS A 62 -3.56 1.01 -11.07
C CYS A 62 -3.67 0.91 -12.60
N GLY A 63 -4.92 0.93 -13.09
CA GLY A 63 -5.28 0.60 -14.47
C GLY A 63 -5.18 -0.89 -14.77
N VAL A 64 -5.94 -1.38 -15.75
CA VAL A 64 -6.04 -2.82 -16.05
C VAL A 64 -4.69 -3.45 -16.42
N GLU A 65 -3.81 -2.70 -17.09
CA GLU A 65 -2.44 -3.12 -17.41
C GLU A 65 -1.44 -2.86 -16.27
N GLY A 66 -1.85 -2.14 -15.23
CA GLY A 66 -1.02 -1.80 -14.07
C GLY A 66 0.18 -0.91 -14.40
N LYS A 67 0.05 -0.03 -15.39
CA LYS A 67 1.11 0.90 -15.83
C LYS A 67 1.24 2.14 -14.93
N ASP A 68 0.16 2.52 -14.27
CA ASP A 68 0.20 3.57 -13.24
C ASP A 68 0.60 2.90 -11.92
N HIS A 69 1.86 3.05 -11.53
CA HIS A 69 2.35 2.46 -10.29
C HIS A 69 3.21 3.45 -9.52
N ARG A 70 3.16 3.35 -8.19
CA ARG A 70 3.99 4.16 -7.30
C ARG A 70 4.40 3.36 -6.07
N ALA A 71 5.55 3.72 -5.53
CA ALA A 71 6.08 3.28 -4.25
C ALA A 71 6.56 4.51 -3.49
N ASN A 72 6.25 4.58 -2.19
CA ASN A 72 6.67 5.68 -1.32
C ASN A 72 7.07 5.14 0.06
N ASP A 73 8.24 5.55 0.54
CA ASP A 73 8.81 5.13 1.82
C ASP A 73 8.37 6.01 2.99
N ASP A 74 7.71 7.16 2.75
CA ASP A 74 7.22 8.10 3.77
C ASP A 74 8.23 8.46 4.87
N GLY A 75 9.49 8.69 4.48
CA GLY A 75 10.56 9.06 5.42
C GLY A 75 11.34 7.88 6.00
N GLU A 76 10.94 6.64 5.74
CA GLU A 76 11.82 5.47 5.93
C GLU A 76 13.04 5.54 5.00
N PRO A 77 14.13 4.80 5.30
CA PRO A 77 15.28 4.72 4.40
C PRO A 77 14.87 4.38 2.97
N SER A 78 15.47 5.05 1.99
CA SER A 78 15.05 4.93 0.59
C SER A 78 15.05 3.48 0.10
N GLY A 79 13.91 3.06 -0.44
CA GLY A 79 13.67 1.73 -0.97
C GLY A 79 13.40 0.65 0.06
N SER A 80 13.30 0.97 1.36
CA SER A 80 13.14 -0.02 2.42
C SER A 80 11.70 -0.43 2.70
N ALA A 81 10.69 0.34 2.25
CA ALA A 81 9.29 0.08 2.56
C ALA A 81 8.40 0.09 1.31
N GLY A 82 8.34 1.20 0.58
CA GLY A 82 7.45 1.35 -0.58
C GLY A 82 7.76 0.33 -1.70
N LYS A 83 9.05 0.13 -2.01
CA LYS A 83 9.47 -0.84 -3.04
C LYS A 83 9.10 -2.29 -2.67
N PRO A 84 9.38 -2.78 -1.45
CA PRO A 84 8.88 -4.07 -1.00
C PRO A 84 7.37 -4.25 -1.11
N ILE A 85 6.57 -3.23 -0.75
CA ILE A 85 5.10 -3.28 -0.91
C ILE A 85 4.73 -3.45 -2.39
N LEU A 86 5.31 -2.64 -3.29
CA LEU A 86 5.06 -2.75 -4.72
C LEU A 86 5.48 -4.12 -5.28
N ALA A 87 6.62 -4.65 -4.85
CA ALA A 87 7.09 -5.97 -5.26
C ALA A 87 6.13 -7.09 -4.86
N GLN A 88 5.43 -6.98 -3.72
CA GLN A 88 4.38 -7.94 -3.36
C GLN A 88 3.15 -7.80 -4.26
N ILE A 89 2.72 -6.57 -4.56
CA ILE A 89 1.62 -6.33 -5.51
C ILE A 89 1.94 -6.96 -6.87
N GLU A 90 3.15 -6.74 -7.39
CA GLU A 90 3.61 -7.29 -8.67
C GLU A 90 3.77 -8.80 -8.64
N GLY A 91 4.40 -9.36 -7.59
CA GLY A 91 4.61 -10.79 -7.42
C GLY A 91 3.32 -11.60 -7.29
N HIS A 92 2.25 -10.98 -6.79
CA HIS A 92 0.90 -11.54 -6.77
C HIS A 92 0.06 -11.14 -7.99
N GLU A 93 0.66 -10.51 -9.00
CA GLU A 93 0.02 -10.05 -10.25
C GLU A 93 -1.27 -9.24 -9.98
N LEU A 94 -1.25 -8.44 -8.90
CA LEU A 94 -2.38 -7.62 -8.50
C LEU A 94 -2.35 -6.27 -9.24
N THR A 95 -3.52 -5.74 -9.53
CA THR A 95 -3.69 -4.39 -10.08
C THR A 95 -5.00 -3.79 -9.60
N GLN A 96 -5.22 -2.53 -9.95
CA GLN A 96 -6.27 -1.69 -9.42
C GLN A 96 -6.32 -1.73 -7.88
N ILE A 97 -5.16 -1.57 -7.25
CA ILE A 97 -4.99 -1.79 -5.82
C ILE A 97 -4.00 -0.78 -5.22
N VAL A 98 -4.29 -0.37 -3.99
CA VAL A 98 -3.41 0.42 -3.13
C VAL A 98 -3.19 -0.32 -1.82
N VAL A 99 -1.96 -0.26 -1.31
CA VAL A 99 -1.57 -0.81 -0.02
C VAL A 99 -0.84 0.28 0.77
N VAL A 100 -1.30 0.54 1.99
CA VAL A 100 -0.68 1.46 2.95
C VAL A 100 -0.25 0.66 4.17
N VAL A 101 1.00 0.81 4.58
CA VAL A 101 1.55 0.22 5.78
C VAL A 101 1.83 1.35 6.77
N THR A 102 0.96 1.47 7.76
CA THR A 102 1.10 2.39 8.87
C THR A 102 2.02 1.78 9.92
N ARG A 103 3.08 2.49 10.30
CA ARG A 103 4.06 2.07 11.31
C ARG A 103 4.03 3.01 12.50
N TYR A 104 3.99 2.42 13.69
CA TYR A 104 4.34 3.10 14.94
C TYR A 104 5.70 2.59 15.43
N PHE A 105 6.66 3.49 15.58
CA PHE A 105 7.97 3.15 16.13
C PHE A 105 7.85 2.79 17.61
N GLY A 106 8.19 1.56 17.95
CA GLY A 106 8.19 1.09 19.35
C GLY A 106 9.56 1.18 19.98
N GLY A 107 10.22 2.34 19.92
CA GLY A 107 11.61 2.54 20.33
C GLY A 107 12.01 1.76 21.58
N THR A 108 13.16 1.06 21.46
CA THR A 108 13.89 0.19 22.42
C THR A 108 13.25 -0.07 23.77
#